data_AF-A0A9D4SRP2-F1
#
_entry.id   AF-A0A9D4SRP2-F1
#
_cell.length_a   1.000
_cell.length_b   1.000
_cell.length_c   1.000
_cell.angle_alpha   90.00
_cell.angle_beta   90.00
_cell.angle_gamma   90.00
#
_symmetry.space_group_name_H-M   'P 1'
#
loop_
_entity.id
_entity.type
_entity.pdbx_description
1 polymer ?
#
loop_
_entity_poly.entity_id
_entity_poly.type
_entity_poly.pdbx_seq_one_letter_code
_entity_poly.pdbx_strand_id
1 'polypeptide(L)'
;MQVCTSPCKTRPHVIRHTDWNAFRARRQHSATPDIEDLSRWTDHLLADLEGVTASIPTMANHPSIDSRLAHLQAAYTSRTNRWNKERHNRRLRRQIAALDREIETHTTTLARQQWDQLCSGLSNQLGCKQ
;
A
#
# COMPACT_ATOMS: atom_id res chain seq x y z
N MET A 1 -31.35 -31.76 -12.24
CA MET A 1 -30.05 -31.80 -11.54
C MET A 1 -29.63 -30.35 -11.31
N GLN A 2 -29.86 -29.80 -10.10
CA GLN A 2 -29.47 -28.42 -9.76
C GLN A 2 -27.98 -28.39 -9.40
N VAL A 3 -27.19 -27.62 -10.15
CA VAL A 3 -25.77 -27.39 -9.86
C VAL A 3 -25.68 -26.34 -8.76
N CYS A 4 -25.26 -26.74 -7.56
CA CYS A 4 -24.98 -25.84 -6.45
C CYS A 4 -23.69 -25.05 -6.75
N THR A 5 -23.80 -23.94 -7.47
CA THR A 5 -22.74 -22.92 -7.57
C THR A 5 -22.74 -22.05 -6.31
N SER A 6 -22.22 -22.59 -5.20
CA SER A 6 -21.95 -21.77 -4.02
C SER A 6 -20.56 -21.11 -4.16
N PRO A 7 -20.45 -19.78 -4.28
CA PRO A 7 -19.14 -19.13 -4.26
C PRO A 7 -18.55 -19.29 -2.86
N CYS A 8 -17.38 -19.92 -2.76
CA CYS A 8 -16.59 -19.94 -1.54
C CYS A 8 -16.26 -18.48 -1.18
N LYS A 9 -16.85 -17.96 -0.11
CA LYS A 9 -16.60 -16.60 0.39
C LYS A 9 -15.13 -16.51 0.83
N THR A 10 -14.26 -15.99 -0.03
CA THR A 10 -12.89 -15.61 0.35
C THR A 10 -12.97 -14.57 1.45
N ARG A 11 -12.37 -14.87 2.61
CA ARG A 11 -12.34 -13.94 3.75
C ARG A 11 -11.63 -12.66 3.30
N PRO A 12 -12.21 -11.47 3.54
CA PRO A 12 -11.54 -10.23 3.20
C PRO A 12 -10.22 -10.16 3.97
N HIS A 13 -9.11 -10.04 3.25
CA HIS A 13 -7.82 -9.81 3.86
C HIS A 13 -7.86 -8.41 4.48
N VAL A 14 -7.64 -8.31 5.79
CA VAL A 14 -7.61 -7.04 6.50
C VAL A 14 -6.15 -6.67 6.68
N ILE A 15 -5.73 -5.59 6.03
CA ILE A 15 -4.38 -5.05 6.21
C ILE A 15 -4.47 -3.93 7.24
N ARG A 16 -3.63 -4.02 8.29
CA ARG A 16 -3.44 -2.93 9.25
C ARG A 16 -2.51 -1.90 8.61
N HIS A 17 -3.00 -0.67 8.47
CA HIS A 17 -2.22 0.45 7.97
C HIS A 17 -2.09 1.52 9.05
N THR A 18 -0.86 1.89 9.39
CA THR A 18 -0.56 2.95 10.37
C THR A 18 -0.06 4.19 9.63
N ASP A 19 -0.73 5.32 9.81
CA ASP A 19 -0.25 6.60 9.29
C ASP A 19 0.84 7.19 10.21
N TRP A 20 2.10 6.92 9.86
CA TRP A 20 3.25 7.40 10.62
C TRP A 20 3.42 8.93 10.64
N ASN A 21 2.81 9.67 9.71
CA ASN A 21 2.87 11.13 9.73
C ASN A 21 1.88 11.71 10.74
N ALA A 22 0.64 11.22 10.73
CA ALA A 22 -0.37 11.60 11.72
C ALA A 22 0.07 11.22 13.14
N PHE A 23 0.69 10.05 13.30
CA PHE A 23 1.24 9.61 14.58
C PHE A 23 2.31 10.58 15.11
N ARG A 24 3.26 10.98 14.25
CA ARG A 24 4.32 11.94 14.62
C ARG A 24 3.76 13.32 14.98
N ALA A 25 2.77 13.81 14.25
CA ALA A 25 2.12 15.08 14.55
C ALA A 25 1.35 15.05 15.88
N ARG A 26 0.66 13.94 16.18
CA ARG A 26 -0.05 13.75 17.45
C ARG A 26 0.93 13.71 18.62
N ARG A 27 2.01 12.96 18.49
CA ARG A 27 3.04 12.83 19.53
C ARG A 27 3.77 14.14 19.81
N GLN A 28 3.93 15.01 18.81
CA GLN A 28 4.54 16.32 19.00
C GLN A 28 3.75 17.22 19.95
N HIS A 29 2.44 16.98 20.11
CA HIS A 29 1.58 17.70 21.05
C HIS A 29 1.31 16.93 22.34
N SER A 30 1.37 15.59 22.29
CA SER A 30 1.03 14.70 23.41
C SER A 30 2.23 14.25 24.25
N ALA A 31 3.47 14.45 23.78
CA ALA A 31 4.65 14.00 24.51
C ALA A 31 4.83 14.82 25.80
N THR A 32 4.72 14.16 26.95
CA THR A 32 5.18 14.71 28.23
C THR A 32 6.72 14.83 28.22
N PRO A 33 7.29 15.93 28.74
CA PRO A 33 8.73 16.18 28.67
C PRO A 33 9.55 15.28 29.62
N ASP A 34 8.92 14.70 30.64
CA ASP A 34 9.57 13.84 31.62
C ASP A 34 8.85 12.48 31.72
N ILE A 35 9.63 11.40 31.86
CA ILE A 35 9.13 10.02 31.91
C ILE A 35 9.24 9.52 33.35
N GLU A 36 8.19 9.73 34.13
CA GLU A 36 8.13 9.29 35.52
C GLU A 36 7.80 7.79 35.64
N ASP A 37 6.95 7.28 34.74
CA ASP A 37 6.46 5.90 34.75
C ASP A 37 6.49 5.30 33.34
N LEU A 38 7.35 4.30 33.15
CA LEU A 38 7.56 3.63 31.87
C LEU A 38 6.30 2.86 31.41
N SER A 39 5.57 2.25 32.35
CA SER A 39 4.37 1.47 32.01
C SER A 39 3.28 2.39 31.46
N ARG A 40 3.00 3.50 32.16
CA ARG A 40 2.07 4.52 31.68
C ARG A 40 2.51 5.11 30.35
N TRP A 41 3.78 5.45 30.21
CA TRP A 41 4.29 5.98 28.94
C TRP A 41 4.09 5.01 27.77
N THR A 42 4.27 3.71 28.01
CA THR A 42 4.07 2.68 26.99
C THR A 42 2.59 2.50 26.65
N ASP A 43 1.70 2.57 27.63
CA ASP A 43 0.24 2.51 27.41
C ASP A 43 -0.25 3.70 26.58
N HIS A 44 0.24 4.91 26.90
CA HIS A 44 -0.02 6.12 26.11
C HIS A 44 0.49 5.98 24.66
N LEU A 45 1.67 5.40 24.49
CA LEU A 45 2.26 5.14 23.17
C LEU A 45 1.40 4.18 22.34
N LEU A 46 0.92 3.10 22.96
CA LEU A 46 0.08 2.11 22.30
C LEU A 46 -1.29 2.71 21.95
N ALA A 47 -1.88 3.51 22.84
CA ALA A 47 -3.14 4.21 22.57
C ALA A 47 -3.03 5.19 21.39
N ASP A 48 -1.93 5.95 21.30
CA ASP A 48 -1.66 6.83 20.17
C ASP A 48 -1.49 6.06 18.86
N LEU A 49 -0.82 4.91 18.92
CA LEU A 49 -0.61 4.03 17.78
C LEU A 49 -1.93 3.44 17.27
N GLU A 50 -2.79 2.96 18.17
CA GLU A 50 -4.11 2.44 17.83
C GLU A 50 -5.01 3.51 17.21
N GLY A 51 -5.00 4.73 17.76
CA GLY A 51 -5.79 5.84 17.24
C GLY A 51 -5.42 6.29 15.82
N VAL A 52 -4.26 5.87 15.31
CA VAL A 52 -3.75 6.21 13.96
C VAL A 52 -3.66 4.96 13.07
N THR A 53 -3.93 3.78 13.61
CA THR A 53 -3.92 2.52 12.85
C THR A 53 -5.32 2.21 12.36
N ALA A 54 -5.52 2.32 11.04
CA ALA A 54 -6.77 1.94 10.39
C ALA A 54 -6.70 0.51 9.84
N SER A 55 -7.81 -0.22 9.95
CA SER A 55 -7.99 -1.51 9.29
C SER A 55 -8.65 -1.29 7.94
N ILE A 56 -7.94 -1.55 6.85
CA ILE A 56 -8.46 -1.35 5.49
C ILE A 56 -8.92 -2.72 4.97
N PRO A 57 -10.23 -2.91 4.70
CA PRO A 57 -10.71 -4.12 4.03
C PRO A 57 -10.15 -4.15 2.61
N THR A 58 -9.29 -5.12 2.32
CA THR A 58 -8.79 -5.31 0.96
C THR A 58 -9.92 -5.88 0.10
N MET A 59 -10.49 -5.04 -0.75
CA MET A 59 -11.39 -5.49 -1.83
C MET A 59 -10.61 -6.42 -2.74
N ALA A 60 -11.16 -7.61 -3.02
CA ALA A 60 -10.54 -8.68 -3.82
C ALA A 60 -10.17 -8.27 -5.26
N ASN A 61 -10.54 -7.07 -5.70
CA ASN A 61 -10.33 -6.54 -7.04
C ASN A 61 -9.10 -5.65 -7.19
N HIS A 62 -8.39 -5.33 -6.10
CA HIS A 62 -7.13 -4.60 -6.24
C HIS A 62 -5.98 -5.60 -6.33
N PRO A 63 -5.25 -5.66 -7.47
CA PRO A 63 -3.99 -6.36 -7.49
C PRO A 63 -3.12 -5.77 -6.39
N SER A 64 -2.63 -6.63 -5.50
CA SER A 64 -1.67 -6.30 -4.46
C SER A 64 -0.65 -5.33 -5.04
N ILE A 65 -0.61 -4.09 -4.54
CA ILE A 65 0.42 -3.13 -4.95
C ILE A 65 1.75 -3.81 -4.63
N ASP A 66 2.50 -4.19 -5.65
CA ASP A 66 3.81 -4.80 -5.46
C ASP A 66 4.67 -3.82 -4.66
N SER A 67 5.41 -4.34 -3.68
CA SER A 67 6.46 -3.65 -2.94
C SER A 67 7.29 -2.70 -3.80
N ARG A 68 7.70 -3.16 -4.99
CA ARG A 68 8.45 -2.33 -5.95
C ARG A 68 7.67 -1.12 -6.44
N LEU A 69 6.39 -1.31 -6.77
CA LEU A 69 5.52 -0.23 -7.24
C LEU A 69 5.29 0.81 -6.13
N ALA A 70 5.10 0.35 -4.88
CA ALA A 70 4.99 1.23 -3.72
C ALA A 70 6.26 2.09 -3.53
N HIS A 71 7.44 1.49 -3.69
CA HIS A 71 8.71 2.23 -3.63
C HIS A 71 8.85 3.26 -4.75
N LEU A 72 8.48 2.93 -5.99
CA LEU A 72 8.52 3.85 -7.12
C LEU A 72 7.57 5.04 -6.91
N GLN A 73 6.35 4.80 -6.43
CA GLN A 73 5.39 5.86 -6.11
C GLN A 73 5.85 6.74 -4.94
N ALA A 74 6.46 6.17 -3.90
CA ALA A 74 7.06 6.94 -2.80
C ALA A 74 8.21 7.84 -3.30
N ALA A 75 9.05 7.33 -4.21
CA ALA A 75 10.11 8.12 -4.82
C ALA A 75 9.54 9.25 -5.71
N TYR A 76 8.52 8.95 -6.51
CA TYR A 76 7.84 9.92 -7.37
C TYR A 76 7.24 11.06 -6.56
N THR A 77 6.45 10.74 -5.52
CA THR A 77 5.82 11.75 -4.65
C THR A 77 6.85 12.63 -3.94
N SER A 78 7.91 12.03 -3.40
CA SER A 78 9.02 12.77 -2.77
C SER A 78 9.70 13.76 -3.74
N ARG A 79 10.03 13.30 -4.96
CA ARG A 79 10.64 14.17 -5.99
C ARG A 79 9.68 15.27 -6.46
N THR A 80 8.40 14.96 -6.65
CA THR A 80 7.37 15.93 -7.04
C THR A 80 7.16 16.98 -5.97
N ASN A 81 7.08 16.59 -4.70
CA ASN A 81 7.00 17.52 -3.57
C ASN A 81 8.20 18.47 -3.51
N ARG A 82 9.41 17.94 -3.75
CA ARG A 82 10.61 18.76 -3.84
C ARG A 82 10.59 19.70 -5.05
N TRP A 83 10.20 19.19 -6.22
CA TRP A 83 10.10 20.02 -7.43
C TRP A 83 9.05 21.12 -7.31
N ASN A 84 7.94 20.88 -6.61
CA ASN A 84 6.93 21.90 -6.33
C ASN A 84 7.51 23.08 -5.53
N LYS A 85 8.48 22.82 -4.64
CA LYS A 85 9.23 23.86 -3.91
C LYS A 85 10.32 24.52 -4.76
N GLU A 86 10.93 23.77 -5.68
CA GLU A 86 12.03 24.21 -6.55
C GLU A 86 11.66 24.13 -8.06
N ARG A 87 10.60 24.81 -8.51
CA ARG A 87 10.06 24.60 -9.87
C ARG A 87 11.05 24.90 -11.01
N HIS A 88 12.03 25.76 -10.75
CA HIS A 88 13.13 26.13 -11.65
C HIS A 88 14.14 24.98 -11.87
N ASN A 89 14.17 23.97 -11.00
CA ASN A 89 15.13 22.88 -11.07
C ASN A 89 14.75 21.88 -12.16
N ARG A 90 15.31 22.06 -13.37
CA ARG A 90 15.06 21.20 -14.54
C ARG A 90 15.55 19.76 -14.34
N ARG A 91 16.53 19.53 -13.45
CA ARG A 91 17.05 18.18 -13.16
C ARG A 91 16.01 17.33 -12.44
N LEU A 92 15.31 17.91 -11.45
CA LEU A 92 14.22 17.23 -10.76
C LEU A 92 13.08 16.87 -11.72
N ARG A 93 12.70 17.79 -12.61
CA ARG A 93 11.67 17.51 -13.63
C ARG A 93 12.04 16.33 -14.53
N ARG A 94 13.29 16.23 -14.98
CA ARG A 94 13.77 15.07 -15.78
C ARG A 94 13.73 13.78 -14.98
N GLN A 95 14.13 13.83 -13.71
CA GLN A 95 14.10 12.67 -12.81
C GLN A 95 12.68 12.19 -12.48
N ILE A 96 11.71 13.10 -12.38
CA ILE A 96 10.29 12.78 -12.21
C ILE A 96 9.78 12.07 -13.48
N ALA A 97 10.03 12.63 -14.66
CA ALA A 97 9.64 12.01 -15.92
C ALA A 97 10.27 10.61 -16.13
N ALA A 98 11.50 10.40 -15.65
CA ALA A 98 12.13 9.09 -15.69
C ALA A 98 11.43 8.07 -14.76
N LEU A 99 11.08 8.48 -13.52
CA LEU A 99 10.31 7.62 -12.61
C LEU A 99 8.91 7.31 -13.15
N ASP A 100 8.27 8.28 -13.79
CA ASP A 100 6.93 8.11 -14.35
C ASP A 100 6.92 7.02 -15.45
N ARG A 101 7.92 7.05 -16.34
CA ARG A 101 8.14 5.98 -17.34
C ARG A 101 8.45 4.62 -16.71
N GLU A 102 9.22 4.59 -15.63
CA GLU A 102 9.53 3.35 -14.92
C GLU A 102 8.28 2.75 -14.27
N ILE A 103 7.44 3.59 -13.66
CA ILE A 103 6.13 3.20 -13.11
C ILE A 103 5.25 2.63 -14.21
N GLU A 104 5.10 3.31 -15.35
CA GLU A 104 4.28 2.86 -16.48
C GLU A 104 4.77 1.51 -17.04
N THR A 105 6.08 1.35 -17.19
CA THR A 105 6.68 0.09 -17.68
C THR A 105 6.39 -1.06 -16.71
N HIS A 106 6.55 -0.79 -15.41
CA HIS A 106 6.33 -1.79 -14.36
C HIS A 106 4.86 -2.19 -14.26
N THR A 107 3.94 -1.23 -14.23
CA THR A 107 2.50 -1.50 -14.14
C THR A 107 2.00 -2.25 -15.37
N THR A 108 2.48 -1.92 -16.56
CA THR A 108 2.17 -2.64 -17.80
C THR A 108 2.63 -4.10 -17.74
N THR A 109 3.84 -4.33 -17.25
CA THR A 109 4.40 -5.68 -17.09
C THR A 109 3.60 -6.48 -16.07
N LEU A 110 3.31 -5.87 -14.92
CA LEU A 110 2.54 -6.49 -13.84
C LEU A 110 1.12 -6.85 -14.30
N ALA A 111 0.46 -5.96 -15.04
CA ALA A 111 -0.87 -6.22 -15.59
C ALA A 111 -0.86 -7.45 -16.51
N ARG A 112 0.15 -7.58 -17.39
CA ARG A 112 0.30 -8.77 -18.25
C ARG A 112 0.48 -10.04 -17.44
N GLN A 113 1.37 -10.02 -16.45
CA GLN A 113 1.62 -11.18 -15.57
C GLN A 113 0.35 -11.60 -14.82
N GLN A 114 -0.44 -10.64 -14.33
CA GLN A 114 -1.70 -10.91 -13.65
C GLN A 114 -2.75 -11.50 -14.60
N TRP A 115 -2.83 -11.00 -15.83
CA TRP A 115 -3.67 -11.58 -16.86
C TRP A 115 -3.26 -13.02 -17.21
N ASP A 116 -1.97 -13.28 -17.39
CA ASP A 116 -1.45 -14.62 -17.69
C ASP A 116 -1.73 -15.60 -16.54
N GLN A 117 -1.57 -15.16 -15.28
CA GLN A 117 -1.92 -15.94 -14.10
C GLN A 117 -3.42 -16.26 -14.04
N LEU A 118 -4.27 -15.28 -14.35
CA LEU A 118 -5.72 -15.47 -14.37
C LEU A 118 -6.13 -16.47 -15.45
N CYS A 119 -5.60 -16.34 -16.67
CA CYS A 119 -5.82 -17.27 -17.77
C CYS A 119 -5.33 -18.68 -17.44
N SER A 120 -4.14 -18.80 -16.85
CA SER A 120 -3.58 -20.09 -16.43
C SER A 120 -4.41 -20.74 -15.31
N GLY A 121 -4.88 -19.95 -14.35
CA GLY A 121 -5.77 -20.39 -13.28
C GLY A 121 -7.10 -20.93 -13.82
N LEU A 122 -7.71 -20.20 -14.76
CA LEU A 122 -8.93 -20.64 -15.44
C LEU A 122 -8.70 -21.91 -16.28
N SER A 123 -7.60 -21.99 -17.03
CA SER A 123 -7.26 -23.19 -17.79
C SER A 123 -7.05 -24.42 -16.90
N ASN A 124 -6.49 -24.24 -15.71
CA ASN A 124 -6.33 -25.33 -14.74
C ASN A 124 -7.65 -25.74 -14.09
N GLN A 125 -8.61 -24.82 -13.93
CA GLN A 125 -9.95 -25.12 -13.39
C GLN A 125 -10.88 -25.75 -14.44
N LEU A 126 -10.75 -25.37 -15.72
CA LEU A 126 -11.52 -25.93 -16.83
C LEU A 126 -10.89 -27.22 -17.37
N GLY A 127 -9.58 -27.38 -17.19
CA GLY A 127 -8.79 -28.56 -17.57
C GLY A 127 -8.72 -29.63 -16.49
N CYS A 128 -9.68 -29.69 -15.56
CA CYS A 128 -9.88 -30.83 -14.66
C CYS A 128 -10.09 -32.10 -15.51
N LYS A 129 -8.97 -32.76 -15.84
CA LYS A 129 -8.95 -34.15 -16.27
C LYS A 129 -9.52 -34.96 -15.10
N GLN A 130 -10.66 -35.63 -15.36
CA GLN A 130 -11.22 -36.67 -14.49
C GLN A 130 -10.21 -37.80 -14.28
#